data_AF-A0A662Q127-F1
#
_entry.id   AF-A0A662Q127-F1
#
_cell.length_a   1.000
_cell.length_b   1.000
_cell.length_c   1.000
_cell.angle_alpha   90.00
_cell.angle_beta   90.00
_cell.angle_gamma   90.00
#
_symmetry.space_group_name_H-M   'P 1'
#
loop_
_entity.id
_entity.type
_entity.pdbx_description
1 polymer ?
#
loop_
_entity_poly.entity_id
_entity_poly.type
_entity_poly.pdbx_seq_one_letter_code
_entity_poly.pdbx_strand_id
1 'polypeptide(L)'
;MMLETHGDICRLGYLRIIPCLLEDEDAKTFDFLASLFFEIVRNVQDGNFLIGRPIGLITRPVNARNYVTLAAELDLIDRRSQKLGGFGKLYLCMRSASRFRRLVEGDRSLKLIDLLMLNDAEKLFFLWALFTRDYPFIQLITSWAIKKGRFRRQEAMIYAMEEAYPQSLRKVLPRSRIKEVEAAQRFRERRLAIRDKVEWIKSSQYAKYRHIAPPRFEWLVDCGILKRSGRGKYEVNSQMIYDPQAILKLASLSPEKICHYLFNDFLKPLFRVYKPAERYDVFKAMLEVYGKMRGYFGERVDLVKLECMTALTLMEGGLIADLNSIHDAFNSLAIQFPDKIYVMPGARGKSPLTYIDTKDLEV
;
A
#
# COMPACT_ATOMS: atom_id res chain seq x y z
N MET A 1 -0.72 -9.69 -8.34
CA MET A 1 0.14 -10.49 -7.45
C MET A 1 1.59 -10.14 -7.70
N MET A 2 2.33 -9.78 -6.65
CA MET A 2 3.76 -9.45 -6.72
C MET A 2 4.59 -10.74 -6.62
N LEU A 3 5.16 -11.19 -7.72
CA LEU A 3 5.84 -12.49 -7.79
C LEU A 3 7.26 -12.44 -7.21
N GLU A 4 7.91 -11.30 -7.35
CA GLU A 4 9.28 -11.07 -6.87
C GLU A 4 9.21 -10.23 -5.59
N THR A 5 9.60 -10.86 -4.48
CA THR A 5 9.70 -10.21 -3.17
C THR A 5 10.92 -10.76 -2.46
N HIS A 6 11.61 -9.89 -1.72
CA HIS A 6 12.82 -10.23 -0.98
C HIS A 6 12.55 -10.20 0.53
N GLY A 7 13.45 -10.75 1.34
CA GLY A 7 13.15 -11.06 2.76
C GLY A 7 13.39 -9.89 3.71
N ASP A 8 13.92 -8.81 3.16
CA ASP A 8 14.41 -7.59 3.78
C ASP A 8 13.45 -6.41 3.59
N ILE A 9 12.54 -6.48 2.61
CA ILE A 9 11.52 -5.46 2.32
C ILE A 9 10.33 -5.53 3.29
N CYS A 10 10.60 -5.56 4.59
CA CYS A 10 9.60 -5.81 5.63
C CYS A 10 8.86 -4.55 6.11
N ARG A 11 9.23 -3.36 5.62
CA ARG A 11 8.71 -2.07 6.11
C ARG A 11 8.21 -1.18 4.99
N LEU A 12 6.90 -0.90 4.94
CA LEU A 12 6.27 -0.07 3.91
C LEU A 12 6.66 1.41 4.03
N GLY A 13 6.98 1.88 5.24
CA GLY A 13 7.31 3.29 5.48
C GLY A 13 8.43 3.85 4.60
N TYR A 14 9.39 3.01 4.24
CA TYR A 14 10.47 3.37 3.31
C TYR A 14 10.00 3.76 1.91
N LEU A 15 8.91 3.15 1.45
CA LEU A 15 8.39 3.37 0.10
C LEU A 15 7.91 4.80 -0.14
N ARG A 16 7.67 5.57 0.92
CA ARG A 16 7.23 6.97 0.87
C ARG A 16 8.28 7.92 0.27
N ILE A 17 9.56 7.56 0.39
CA ILE A 17 10.66 8.36 -0.18
C ILE A 17 10.71 8.22 -1.70
N ILE A 18 10.36 7.05 -2.23
CA ILE A 18 10.58 6.71 -3.64
C ILE A 18 9.80 7.61 -4.60
N PRO A 19 8.50 7.90 -4.39
CA PRO A 19 7.78 8.88 -5.20
C PRO A 19 8.43 10.28 -5.16
N CYS A 20 8.91 10.73 -4.00
CA CYS A 20 9.56 12.04 -3.88
C CYS A 20 10.87 12.12 -4.69
N LEU A 21 11.61 11.01 -4.82
CA LEU A 21 12.81 10.93 -5.67
C LEU A 21 12.52 10.97 -7.17
N LEU A 22 11.26 10.77 -7.57
CA LEU A 22 10.79 10.74 -8.96
C LEU A 22 9.89 11.93 -9.29
N GLU A 23 9.81 12.93 -8.41
CA GLU A 23 8.91 14.08 -8.56
C GLU A 23 9.32 15.03 -9.68
N ASP A 24 10.59 15.03 -10.08
CA ASP A 24 11.09 15.73 -11.28
C ASP A 24 10.61 15.10 -12.60
N GLU A 25 9.84 14.01 -12.53
CA GLU A 25 9.31 13.24 -13.66
C GLU A 25 10.36 12.68 -14.64
N ASP A 26 11.64 12.74 -14.29
CA ASP A 26 12.72 12.18 -15.07
C ASP A 26 12.80 10.68 -14.88
N ALA A 27 12.98 9.95 -15.99
CA ALA A 27 13.14 8.51 -15.95
C ALA A 27 14.46 8.16 -15.27
N LYS A 28 14.40 7.41 -14.16
CA LYS A 28 15.58 6.96 -13.42
C LYS A 28 15.70 5.45 -13.47
N THR A 29 16.87 4.95 -13.84
CA THR A 29 17.14 3.52 -13.74
C THR A 29 16.97 3.04 -12.30
N PHE A 30 16.54 1.79 -12.12
CA PHE A 30 16.31 1.25 -10.78
C PHE A 30 17.59 1.26 -9.93
N ASP A 31 18.76 1.13 -10.56
CA ASP A 31 20.05 1.08 -9.88
C ASP A 31 20.47 2.46 -9.39
N PHE A 32 20.25 3.48 -10.22
CA PHE A 32 20.46 4.87 -9.83
C PHE A 32 19.51 5.27 -8.69
N LEU A 33 18.21 4.98 -8.85
CA LEU A 33 17.21 5.28 -7.83
C LEU A 33 17.48 4.55 -6.51
N ALA A 34 17.90 3.28 -6.56
CA ALA A 34 18.28 2.52 -5.38
C ALA A 34 19.51 3.11 -4.67
N SER A 35 20.46 3.65 -5.43
CA SER A 35 21.65 4.29 -4.88
C SER A 35 21.29 5.58 -4.14
N LEU A 36 20.49 6.46 -4.76
CA LEU A 36 19.97 7.67 -4.11
C LEU A 36 19.16 7.35 -2.86
N PHE A 37 18.26 6.38 -2.97
CA PHE A 37 17.42 5.93 -1.87
C PHE A 37 18.25 5.38 -0.70
N PHE A 38 19.29 4.58 -1.00
CA PHE A 38 20.20 4.06 0.02
C PHE A 38 20.95 5.16 0.76
N GLU A 39 21.48 6.15 0.03
CA GLU A 39 22.20 7.28 0.63
C GLU A 39 21.33 8.08 1.58
N ILE A 40 20.09 8.40 1.19
CA ILE A 40 19.14 9.10 2.05
C ILE A 40 18.88 8.30 3.33
N VAL A 41 18.53 7.01 3.19
CA VAL A 41 18.16 6.20 4.36
C VAL A 41 19.34 5.96 5.30
N ARG A 42 20.55 5.81 4.79
CA ARG A 42 21.76 5.64 5.62
C ARG A 42 22.03 6.87 6.49
N ASN A 43 21.64 8.06 6.02
CA ASN A 43 21.83 9.32 6.74
C ASN A 43 20.75 9.60 7.78
N VAL A 44 19.66 8.81 7.82
CA VAL A 44 18.65 8.86 8.87
C VAL A 44 19.20 8.16 10.12
N GLN A 45 20.00 8.88 10.90
CA GLN A 45 20.61 8.36 12.13
C GLN A 45 19.66 8.46 13.33
N ASP A 46 19.51 7.35 14.06
CA ASP A 46 18.92 7.36 15.40
C ASP A 46 19.64 6.31 16.28
N GLY A 47 20.69 6.74 16.98
CA GLY A 47 21.54 5.87 17.79
C GLY A 47 20.79 5.09 18.88
N ASN A 48 19.71 5.66 19.42
CA ASN A 48 18.93 5.04 20.50
C ASN A 48 17.95 3.98 19.98
N PHE A 49 17.40 4.15 18.77
CA PHE A 49 16.46 3.19 18.18
C PHE A 49 17.14 1.94 17.63
N LEU A 50 18.42 2.04 17.26
CA LEU A 50 19.25 0.92 16.77
C LEU A 50 19.53 -0.14 17.85
N ILE A 51 19.45 0.23 19.14
CA ILE A 51 19.62 -0.69 20.28
C ILE A 51 18.56 -1.81 20.24
N GLY A 52 17.36 -1.53 19.70
CA GLY A 52 16.28 -2.50 19.53
C GLY A 52 16.40 -3.42 18.30
N ARG A 53 17.41 -3.25 17.44
CA ARG A 53 17.57 -3.97 16.15
C ARG A 53 16.25 -4.14 15.37
N PRO A 54 15.59 -3.03 14.97
CA PRO A 54 14.33 -3.11 14.27
C PRO A 54 14.46 -3.94 12.98
N ILE A 55 13.46 -4.78 12.72
CA ILE A 55 13.44 -5.61 11.51
C ILE A 55 13.17 -4.73 10.29
N GLY A 56 13.87 -5.01 9.19
CA GLY A 56 13.69 -4.36 7.91
C GLY A 56 14.55 -3.10 7.72
N LEU A 57 15.60 -2.90 8.53
CA LEU A 57 16.56 -1.83 8.27
C LEU A 57 17.28 -2.05 6.94
N ILE A 58 17.37 -0.98 6.17
CA ILE A 58 18.19 -0.92 4.97
C ILE A 58 19.62 -0.65 5.41
N THR A 59 20.46 -1.68 5.35
CA THR A 59 21.87 -1.62 5.79
C THR A 59 22.85 -1.83 4.64
N ARG A 60 22.34 -2.27 3.48
CA ARG A 60 23.13 -2.58 2.28
C ARG A 60 22.42 -2.03 1.04
N PRO A 61 23.16 -1.66 -0.02
CA PRO A 61 22.58 -1.20 -1.28
C PRO A 61 21.58 -2.18 -1.91
N VAL A 62 21.83 -3.49 -1.77
CA VAL A 62 20.90 -4.53 -2.27
C VAL A 62 19.52 -4.44 -1.61
N ASN A 63 19.43 -4.02 -0.34
CA ASN A 63 18.14 -3.84 0.33
C ASN A 63 17.36 -2.69 -0.33
N ALA A 64 18.04 -1.58 -0.62
CA ALA A 64 17.44 -0.42 -1.29
C ALA A 64 16.93 -0.79 -2.69
N ARG A 65 17.71 -1.58 -3.45
CA ARG A 65 17.27 -2.10 -4.76
C ARG A 65 16.01 -2.95 -4.64
N ASN A 66 15.93 -3.82 -3.65
CA ASN A 66 14.73 -4.64 -3.42
C ASN A 66 13.50 -3.78 -3.12
N TYR A 67 13.68 -2.66 -2.40
CA TYR A 67 12.63 -1.68 -2.14
C TYR A 67 12.17 -0.93 -3.39
N VAL A 68 13.09 -0.57 -4.28
CA VAL A 68 12.76 0.02 -5.59
C VAL A 68 11.96 -0.97 -6.44
N THR A 69 12.35 -2.25 -6.47
CA THR A 69 11.57 -3.29 -7.14
C THR A 69 10.17 -3.42 -6.53
N LEU A 70 10.05 -3.43 -5.20
CA LEU A 70 8.75 -3.46 -4.52
C LEU A 70 7.89 -2.23 -4.88
N ALA A 71 8.49 -1.05 -4.95
CA ALA A 71 7.78 0.17 -5.34
C ALA A 71 7.20 0.07 -6.76
N ALA A 72 7.92 -0.56 -7.69
CA ALA A 72 7.40 -0.83 -9.04
C ALA A 72 6.24 -1.85 -9.03
N GLU A 73 6.33 -2.90 -8.21
CA GLU A 73 5.25 -3.90 -8.07
C GLU A 73 3.97 -3.26 -7.50
N LEU A 74 4.12 -2.31 -6.57
CA LEU A 74 3.04 -1.52 -5.98
C LEU A 74 2.55 -0.35 -6.83
N ASP A 75 3.09 -0.15 -8.04
CA ASP A 75 2.73 0.95 -8.94
C ASP A 75 3.00 2.34 -8.31
N LEU A 76 4.01 2.42 -7.44
CA LEU A 76 4.65 3.68 -7.06
C LEU A 76 5.60 4.16 -8.15
N ILE A 77 6.19 3.21 -8.88
CA ILE A 77 6.98 3.44 -10.09
C ILE A 77 6.29 2.70 -11.25
N ASP A 78 6.11 3.36 -12.38
CA ASP A 78 5.71 2.66 -13.61
C ASP A 78 6.91 1.91 -14.17
N ARG A 79 6.84 0.57 -14.17
CA ARG A 79 7.98 -0.29 -14.56
C ARG A 79 8.43 -0.08 -16.01
N ARG A 80 7.54 0.39 -16.90
CA ARG A 80 7.85 0.58 -18.33
C ARG A 80 8.58 1.89 -18.59
N SER A 81 8.03 3.00 -18.08
CA SER A 81 8.61 4.33 -18.27
C SER A 81 9.69 4.67 -17.24
N GLN A 82 9.78 3.94 -16.13
CA GLN A 82 10.64 4.25 -14.98
C GLN A 82 10.38 5.63 -14.37
N LYS A 83 9.14 6.14 -14.55
CA LYS A 83 8.62 7.36 -13.95
C LYS A 83 7.66 7.02 -12.82
N LEU A 84 7.02 8.04 -12.24
CA LEU A 84 5.96 7.87 -11.24
C LEU A 84 4.82 6.98 -11.76
N GLY A 85 4.53 5.92 -11.00
CA GLY A 85 3.37 5.06 -11.22
C GLY A 85 2.08 5.69 -10.70
N GLY A 86 0.95 5.01 -10.92
CA GLY A 86 -0.37 5.52 -10.53
C GLY A 86 -0.50 5.79 -9.04
N PHE A 87 -0.11 4.83 -8.19
CA PHE A 87 -0.08 5.03 -6.73
C PHE A 87 1.01 6.02 -6.32
N GLY A 88 2.12 6.11 -7.05
CA GLY A 88 3.19 7.08 -6.75
C GLY A 88 2.68 8.51 -6.84
N LYS A 89 1.98 8.82 -7.93
CA LYS A 89 1.32 10.11 -8.15
C LYS A 89 0.26 10.41 -7.09
N LEU A 90 -0.55 9.42 -6.70
CA LEU A 90 -1.54 9.57 -5.64
C LEU A 90 -0.89 9.86 -4.28
N TYR A 91 0.21 9.17 -3.94
CA TYR A 91 0.92 9.41 -2.68
C TYR A 91 1.46 10.85 -2.60
N LEU A 92 2.01 11.39 -3.69
CA LEU A 92 2.51 12.78 -3.72
C LEU A 92 1.40 13.84 -3.53
N CYS A 93 0.13 13.49 -3.74
CA CYS A 93 -1.00 14.37 -3.45
C CYS A 93 -1.33 14.44 -1.94
N MET A 94 -0.86 13.48 -1.14
CA MET A 94 -1.08 13.46 0.32
C MET A 94 -0.23 14.51 1.03
N ARG A 95 -0.74 15.09 2.12
CA ARG A 95 0.02 16.05 2.95
C ARG A 95 1.23 15.39 3.61
N SER A 96 1.12 14.11 3.96
CA SER A 96 2.22 13.31 4.52
C SER A 96 3.43 13.16 3.60
N ALA A 97 3.29 13.35 2.29
CA ALA A 97 4.44 13.34 1.37
C ALA A 97 5.39 14.52 1.60
N SER A 98 4.87 15.67 2.08
CA SER A 98 5.65 16.93 2.21
C SER A 98 6.87 16.83 3.14
N ARG A 99 6.83 15.98 4.17
CA ARG A 99 7.98 15.76 5.06
C ARG A 99 9.07 14.91 4.41
N PHE A 100 8.69 14.01 3.49
CA PHE A 100 9.64 13.16 2.76
C PHE A 100 10.24 13.91 1.58
N ARG A 101 9.48 14.82 0.95
CA ARG A 101 10.02 15.77 -0.03
C ARG A 101 11.16 16.59 0.58
N ARG A 102 10.91 17.22 1.74
CA ARG A 102 11.93 17.97 2.50
C ARG A 102 13.13 17.11 2.95
N LEU A 103 12.94 15.82 3.17
CA LEU A 103 14.04 14.90 3.45
C LEU A 103 14.91 14.66 2.19
N VAL A 104 14.27 14.45 1.04
CA VAL A 104 14.95 14.24 -0.25
C VAL A 104 15.71 15.49 -0.68
N GLU A 105 15.16 16.68 -0.45
CA GLU A 105 15.78 17.97 -0.75
C GLU A 105 16.95 18.31 0.18
N GLY A 106 17.11 17.58 1.30
CA GLY A 106 18.15 17.84 2.30
C GLY A 106 17.77 18.90 3.34
N ASP A 107 16.57 19.47 3.26
CA ASP A 107 16.08 20.54 4.15
C ASP A 107 15.74 20.04 5.57
N ARG A 108 15.53 18.74 5.76
CA ARG A 108 15.11 18.19 7.05
C ARG A 108 15.60 16.76 7.29
N SER A 109 16.22 16.52 8.44
CA SER A 109 16.44 15.17 8.95
C SER A 109 15.17 14.59 9.60
N LEU A 110 14.87 13.31 9.39
CA LEU A 110 13.83 12.58 10.11
C LEU A 110 14.44 11.68 11.18
N LYS A 111 13.66 11.35 12.23
CA LYS A 111 14.00 10.22 13.09
C LYS A 111 13.64 8.92 12.38
N LEU A 112 14.34 7.84 12.72
CA LEU A 112 14.10 6.52 12.13
C LEU A 112 12.66 6.04 12.37
N ILE A 113 12.08 6.36 13.53
CA ILE A 113 10.68 6.01 13.82
C ILE A 113 9.70 6.67 12.85
N ASP A 114 9.91 7.94 12.51
CA ASP A 114 9.06 8.69 11.57
C ASP A 114 9.19 8.15 10.14
N LEU A 115 10.38 7.68 9.79
CA LEU A 115 10.65 7.00 8.53
C LEU A 115 9.97 5.63 8.42
N LEU A 116 9.81 4.91 9.54
CA LEU A 116 9.26 3.57 9.53
C LEU A 116 7.74 3.53 9.76
N MET A 117 7.21 4.36 10.66
CA MET A 117 5.81 4.32 11.05
C MET A 117 4.91 5.04 10.06
N LEU A 118 3.80 4.39 9.72
CA LEU A 118 2.70 4.96 8.94
C LEU A 118 1.70 5.64 9.88
N ASN A 119 1.24 6.84 9.52
CA ASN A 119 0.02 7.40 10.11
C ASN A 119 -1.22 6.66 9.59
N ASP A 120 -2.40 6.93 10.13
CA ASP A 120 -3.58 6.13 9.79
C ASP A 120 -4.02 6.30 8.33
N ALA A 121 -3.86 7.48 7.73
CA ALA A 121 -4.16 7.72 6.31
C ALA A 121 -3.18 6.95 5.40
N GLU A 122 -1.88 6.96 5.74
CA GLU A 122 -0.85 6.19 5.06
C GLU A 122 -1.11 4.67 5.20
N LYS A 123 -1.57 4.18 6.37
CA LYS A 123 -1.95 2.77 6.54
C LYS A 123 -3.06 2.38 5.58
N LEU A 124 -4.11 3.20 5.45
CA LEU A 124 -5.21 2.95 4.51
C LEU A 124 -4.76 3.03 3.05
N PHE A 125 -3.93 4.02 2.72
CA PHE A 125 -3.35 4.16 1.38
C PHE A 125 -2.54 2.91 0.99
N PHE A 126 -1.64 2.43 1.85
CA PHE A 126 -0.86 1.24 1.57
C PHE A 126 -1.71 -0.03 1.60
N LEU A 127 -2.73 -0.10 2.45
CA LEU A 127 -3.68 -1.21 2.46
C LEU A 127 -4.44 -1.30 1.13
N TRP A 128 -4.88 -0.15 0.60
CA TRP A 128 -5.48 -0.03 -0.72
C TRP A 128 -4.52 -0.55 -1.80
N ALA A 129 -3.29 -0.02 -1.84
CA ALA A 129 -2.28 -0.43 -2.82
C ALA A 129 -2.00 -1.94 -2.75
N LEU A 130 -1.80 -2.49 -1.55
CA LEU A 130 -1.51 -3.92 -1.36
C LEU A 130 -2.66 -4.80 -1.84
N PHE A 131 -3.89 -4.51 -1.44
CA PHE A 131 -5.05 -5.32 -1.80
C PHE A 131 -5.39 -5.25 -3.29
N THR A 132 -5.06 -4.15 -3.96
CA THR A 132 -5.20 -4.03 -5.42
C THR A 132 -4.06 -4.71 -6.17
N ARG A 133 -2.80 -4.51 -5.76
CA ARG A 133 -1.61 -4.93 -6.53
C ARG A 133 -1.16 -6.36 -6.24
N ASP A 134 -1.28 -6.81 -5.00
CA ASP A 134 -0.91 -8.17 -4.58
C ASP A 134 -2.07 -9.17 -4.61
N TYR A 135 -3.23 -8.76 -5.14
CA TYR A 135 -4.36 -9.64 -5.35
C TYR A 135 -3.99 -10.89 -6.17
N PRO A 136 -4.53 -12.08 -5.83
CA PRO A 136 -5.35 -12.39 -4.65
C PRO A 136 -4.52 -12.83 -3.43
N PHE A 137 -3.20 -12.77 -3.50
CA PHE A 137 -2.33 -13.45 -2.53
C PHE A 137 -2.39 -12.82 -1.14
N ILE A 138 -2.31 -11.49 -1.06
CA ILE A 138 -2.44 -10.77 0.22
C ILE A 138 -3.81 -11.01 0.88
N GLN A 139 -4.87 -11.20 0.08
CA GLN A 139 -6.21 -11.46 0.59
C GLN A 139 -6.30 -12.84 1.27
N LEU A 140 -5.78 -13.88 0.62
CA LEU A 140 -5.74 -15.23 1.19
C LEU A 140 -4.91 -15.26 2.48
N ILE A 141 -3.75 -14.62 2.48
CA ILE A 141 -2.90 -14.48 3.66
C ILE A 141 -3.62 -13.73 4.79
N THR A 142 -4.27 -12.62 4.48
CA THR A 142 -4.98 -11.81 5.48
C THR A 142 -6.15 -12.59 6.08
N SER A 143 -6.98 -13.24 5.24
CA SER A 143 -8.11 -14.04 5.70
C SER A 143 -7.67 -15.15 6.65
N TRP A 144 -6.60 -15.87 6.30
CA TRP A 144 -6.03 -16.91 7.16
C TRP A 144 -5.49 -16.33 8.47
N ALA A 145 -4.75 -15.23 8.40
CA ALA A 145 -4.15 -14.60 9.58
C ALA A 145 -5.23 -14.19 10.60
N ILE A 146 -6.34 -13.60 10.13
CA ILE A 146 -7.47 -13.24 11.00
C ILE A 146 -8.11 -14.48 11.62
N LYS A 147 -8.43 -15.50 10.82
CA LYS A 147 -9.05 -16.76 11.31
C LYS A 147 -8.15 -17.51 12.29
N LYS A 148 -6.84 -17.51 12.06
CA LYS A 148 -5.86 -18.19 12.90
C LYS A 148 -5.64 -17.45 14.23
N GLY A 149 -5.77 -16.12 14.25
CA GLY A 149 -5.68 -15.30 15.45
C GLY A 149 -4.24 -15.09 15.95
N ARG A 150 -3.52 -16.17 16.23
CA ARG A 150 -2.11 -16.19 16.69
C ARG A 150 -1.32 -17.25 15.95
N PHE A 151 -0.12 -16.90 15.49
CA PHE A 151 0.71 -17.83 14.72
C PHE A 151 2.20 -17.47 14.74
N ARG A 152 3.04 -18.46 14.45
CA ARG A 152 4.48 -18.30 14.28
C ARG A 152 4.84 -18.06 12.82
N ARG A 153 6.01 -17.45 12.58
CA ARG A 153 6.57 -17.21 11.25
C ARG A 153 6.61 -18.48 10.39
N GLN A 154 6.96 -19.62 10.97
CA GLN A 154 7.02 -20.88 10.23
C GLN A 154 5.64 -21.34 9.74
N GLU A 155 4.60 -21.23 10.58
CA GLU A 155 3.21 -21.55 10.20
C GLU A 155 2.74 -20.61 9.08
N ALA A 156 3.02 -19.32 9.23
CA ALA A 156 2.73 -18.30 8.22
C ALA A 156 3.40 -18.61 6.87
N MET A 157 4.69 -18.97 6.87
CA MET A 157 5.41 -19.33 5.64
C MET A 157 4.82 -20.58 4.98
N ILE A 158 4.52 -21.61 5.75
CA ILE A 158 3.94 -22.87 5.25
C ILE A 158 2.58 -22.59 4.60
N TYR A 159 1.66 -21.93 5.32
CA TYR A 159 0.35 -21.62 4.76
C TYR A 159 0.45 -20.73 3.51
N ALA A 160 1.19 -19.64 3.61
CA ALA A 160 1.34 -18.70 2.50
C ALA A 160 1.87 -19.41 1.25
N MET A 161 2.88 -20.27 1.37
CA MET A 161 3.52 -20.86 0.20
C MET A 161 2.90 -22.16 -0.28
N GLU A 162 2.31 -22.98 0.60
CA GLU A 162 1.73 -24.28 0.23
C GLU A 162 0.24 -24.20 -0.08
N GLU A 163 -0.46 -23.18 0.41
CA GLU A 163 -1.90 -23.02 0.19
C GLU A 163 -2.17 -21.77 -0.65
N ALA A 164 -1.85 -20.58 -0.11
CA ALA A 164 -2.27 -19.33 -0.73
C ALA A 164 -1.53 -19.03 -2.05
N TYR A 165 -0.23 -19.29 -2.13
CA TYR A 165 0.59 -19.03 -3.32
C TYR A 165 0.15 -19.84 -4.56
N PRO A 166 0.04 -21.18 -4.52
CA PRO A 166 -0.44 -21.95 -5.68
C PRO A 166 -1.87 -21.58 -6.10
N GLN A 167 -2.77 -21.33 -5.14
CA GLN A 167 -4.13 -20.86 -5.44
C GLN A 167 -4.11 -19.50 -6.14
N SER A 168 -3.25 -18.58 -5.68
CA SER A 168 -3.08 -17.26 -6.29
C SER A 168 -2.54 -17.35 -7.70
N LEU A 169 -1.48 -18.15 -7.91
CA LEU A 169 -0.90 -18.38 -9.25
C LEU A 169 -1.94 -18.92 -10.22
N ARG A 170 -2.76 -19.89 -9.80
CA ARG A 170 -3.84 -20.45 -10.65
C ARG A 170 -4.84 -19.40 -11.11
N LYS A 171 -5.08 -18.36 -10.31
CA LYS A 171 -6.04 -17.29 -10.61
C LYS A 171 -5.46 -16.23 -11.54
N VAL A 172 -4.16 -15.91 -11.41
CA VAL A 172 -3.55 -14.75 -12.10
C VAL A 172 -2.69 -15.12 -13.30
N LEU A 173 -2.13 -16.33 -13.35
CA LEU A 173 -1.28 -16.73 -14.46
C LEU A 173 -2.12 -17.17 -15.68
N PRO A 174 -1.69 -16.83 -16.91
CA PRO A 174 -2.31 -17.36 -18.11
C PRO A 174 -2.09 -18.87 -18.22
N ARG A 175 -2.95 -19.56 -18.98
CA ARG A 175 -2.87 -21.02 -19.20
C ARG A 175 -1.51 -21.48 -19.73
N SER A 176 -0.80 -20.63 -20.47
CA SER A 176 0.55 -20.91 -20.99
C SER A 176 1.60 -21.13 -19.88
N ARG A 177 1.37 -20.63 -18.66
CA ARG A 177 2.28 -20.75 -17.51
C ARG A 177 1.81 -21.77 -16.47
N ILE A 178 0.97 -22.74 -16.86
CA ILE A 178 0.39 -23.75 -15.95
C ILE A 178 1.43 -24.58 -15.20
N LYS A 179 2.59 -24.84 -15.81
CA LYS A 179 3.71 -25.59 -15.20
C LYS A 179 4.20 -24.95 -13.90
N GLU A 180 4.09 -23.63 -13.75
CA GLU A 180 4.47 -22.92 -12.52
C GLU A 180 3.48 -23.19 -11.39
N VAL A 181 2.19 -23.33 -11.72
CA VAL A 181 1.13 -23.69 -10.77
C VAL A 181 1.35 -25.13 -10.29
N GLU A 182 1.58 -26.06 -11.20
CA GLU A 182 1.86 -27.48 -10.88
C GLU A 182 3.14 -27.63 -10.04
N ALA A 183 4.17 -26.85 -10.35
CA ALA A 183 5.40 -26.81 -9.54
C ALA A 183 5.13 -26.31 -8.12
N ALA A 184 4.28 -25.28 -7.97
CA ALA A 184 3.90 -24.73 -6.67
C ALA A 184 2.99 -25.67 -5.86
N GLN A 185 2.11 -26.44 -6.50
CA GLN A 185 1.27 -27.43 -5.81
C GLN A 185 2.09 -28.54 -5.14
N ARG A 186 3.24 -28.91 -5.73
CA ARG A 186 4.17 -29.90 -5.15
C ARG A 186 5.08 -29.36 -4.06
N PHE A 187 4.91 -28.10 -3.64
CA PHE A 187 5.72 -27.52 -2.58
C PHE A 187 5.60 -28.27 -1.26
N ARG A 188 4.39 -28.68 -0.85
CA ARG A 188 4.19 -29.48 0.35
C ARG A 188 4.96 -30.80 0.29
N GLU A 189 4.79 -31.53 -0.81
CA GLU A 189 5.46 -32.83 -1.03
C GLU A 189 6.98 -32.69 -0.93
N ARG A 190 7.56 -31.71 -1.64
CA ARG A 190 9.00 -31.44 -1.60
C ARG A 190 9.51 -31.08 -0.21
N ARG A 191 8.77 -30.26 0.55
CA ARG A 191 9.16 -29.92 1.92
C ARG A 191 9.11 -31.16 2.82
N LEU A 192 8.06 -31.97 2.72
CA LEU A 192 7.89 -33.17 3.55
C LEU A 192 8.92 -34.27 3.22
N ALA A 193 9.45 -34.29 2.00
CA ALA A 193 10.54 -35.19 1.62
C ALA A 193 11.86 -34.87 2.34
N ILE A 194 12.08 -33.61 2.74
CA ILE A 194 13.26 -33.17 3.48
C ILE A 194 13.06 -33.47 4.96
N ARG A 195 13.72 -34.51 5.47
CA ARG A 195 13.57 -34.97 6.87
C ARG A 195 14.37 -34.13 7.85
N ASP A 196 15.53 -33.63 7.43
CA ASP A 196 16.40 -32.85 8.31
C ASP A 196 16.06 -31.35 8.29
N LYS A 197 16.04 -30.75 9.47
CA LYS A 197 15.73 -29.33 9.64
C LYS A 197 16.83 -28.42 9.10
N VAL A 198 18.10 -28.83 9.21
CA VAL A 198 19.24 -28.03 8.73
C VAL A 198 19.25 -28.03 7.20
N GLU A 199 19.00 -29.18 6.58
CA GLU A 199 18.80 -29.34 5.14
C GLU A 199 17.65 -28.48 4.64
N TRP A 200 16.51 -28.49 5.33
CA TRP A 200 15.37 -27.64 4.98
C TRP A 200 15.74 -26.15 4.96
N ILE A 201 16.41 -25.63 6.00
CA ILE A 201 16.78 -24.22 6.11
C ILE A 201 17.80 -23.81 5.02
N LYS A 202 18.62 -24.74 4.54
CA LYS A 202 19.58 -24.52 3.44
C LYS A 202 18.97 -24.70 2.05
N SER A 203 17.76 -25.26 1.95
CA SER A 203 17.10 -25.51 0.66
C SER A 203 16.72 -24.23 -0.09
N SER A 204 16.72 -24.31 -1.42
CA SER A 204 16.23 -23.23 -2.29
C SER A 204 14.74 -22.95 -2.07
N GLN A 205 13.95 -23.97 -1.70
CA GLN A 205 12.55 -23.81 -1.39
C GLN A 205 12.32 -23.01 -0.11
N TYR A 206 13.09 -23.25 0.95
CA TYR A 206 13.04 -22.40 2.15
C TYR A 206 13.47 -20.97 1.84
N ALA A 207 14.50 -20.78 1.00
CA ALA A 207 14.90 -19.46 0.53
C ALA A 207 13.72 -18.74 -0.18
N LYS A 208 12.99 -19.44 -1.05
CA LYS A 208 11.77 -18.89 -1.68
C LYS A 208 10.72 -18.53 -0.63
N TYR A 209 10.48 -19.39 0.36
CA TYR A 209 9.47 -19.15 1.40
C TYR A 209 9.77 -17.91 2.24
N ARG A 210 11.03 -17.77 2.69
CA ARG A 210 11.44 -16.64 3.55
C ARG A 210 11.44 -15.30 2.82
N HIS A 211 11.53 -15.30 1.50
CA HIS A 211 11.57 -14.10 0.66
C HIS A 211 10.16 -13.64 0.26
N ILE A 212 9.23 -14.58 0.07
CA ILE A 212 7.87 -14.27 -0.38
C ILE A 212 6.91 -14.01 0.79
N ALA A 213 6.87 -14.91 1.78
CA ALA A 213 5.82 -14.87 2.78
C ALA A 213 6.06 -13.85 3.91
N PRO A 214 7.20 -13.83 4.62
CA PRO A 214 7.40 -12.94 5.77
C PRO A 214 7.16 -11.45 5.50
N PRO A 215 7.63 -10.85 4.38
CA PRO A 215 7.39 -9.42 4.13
C PRO A 215 5.91 -9.04 4.18
N ARG A 216 5.03 -9.88 3.61
CA ARG A 216 3.57 -9.63 3.59
C ARG A 216 2.96 -9.60 4.98
N PHE A 217 3.40 -10.49 5.87
CA PHE A 217 2.95 -10.44 7.27
C PHE A 217 3.47 -9.20 7.99
N GLU A 218 4.68 -8.73 7.65
CA GLU A 218 5.20 -7.47 8.20
C GLU A 218 4.50 -6.24 7.63
N TRP A 219 4.07 -6.27 6.37
CA TRP A 219 3.22 -5.24 5.78
C TRP A 219 1.86 -5.16 6.47
N LEU A 220 1.27 -6.31 6.82
CA LEU A 220 0.05 -6.35 7.63
C LEU A 220 0.28 -5.84 9.06
N VAL A 221 1.50 -5.94 9.60
CA VAL A 221 1.88 -5.27 10.86
C VAL A 221 1.96 -3.75 10.67
N ASP A 222 2.59 -3.28 9.60
CA ASP A 222 2.70 -1.85 9.31
C ASP A 222 1.33 -1.20 9.07
N CYS A 223 0.42 -1.89 8.37
CA CYS A 223 -0.97 -1.49 8.21
C CYS A 223 -1.82 -1.66 9.48
N GLY A 224 -1.26 -2.19 10.56
CA GLY A 224 -1.93 -2.33 11.85
C GLY A 224 -2.87 -3.54 11.98
N ILE A 225 -3.09 -4.34 10.95
CA ILE A 225 -3.95 -5.54 11.00
C ILE A 225 -3.38 -6.59 11.97
N LEU A 226 -2.06 -6.75 11.96
CA LEU A 226 -1.34 -7.64 12.85
C LEU A 226 -0.47 -6.84 13.82
N LYS A 227 -0.09 -7.48 14.93
CA LYS A 227 0.99 -7.03 15.80
C LYS A 227 1.95 -8.16 16.09
N ARG A 228 3.16 -7.81 16.51
CA ARG A 228 4.14 -8.78 16.98
C ARG A 228 3.97 -9.00 18.47
N SER A 229 3.83 -10.25 18.86
CA SER A 229 3.86 -10.69 20.27
C SER A 229 5.24 -11.21 20.71
N GLY A 230 6.21 -11.19 19.79
CA GLY A 230 7.59 -11.59 20.03
C GLY A 230 8.33 -11.87 18.73
N ARG A 231 9.60 -12.29 18.81
CA ARG A 231 10.42 -12.60 17.62
C ARG A 231 9.78 -13.73 16.81
N GLY A 232 9.35 -13.41 15.58
CA GLY A 232 8.70 -14.37 14.68
C GLY A 232 7.34 -14.89 15.16
N LYS A 233 6.66 -14.14 16.03
CA LYS A 233 5.31 -14.43 16.52
C LYS A 233 4.38 -13.27 16.17
N TYR A 234 3.24 -13.60 15.58
CA TYR A 234 2.23 -12.64 15.13
C TYR A 234 0.91 -12.93 15.83
N GLU A 235 0.14 -11.88 16.05
CA GLU A 235 -1.25 -11.98 16.48
C GLU A 235 -2.09 -10.89 15.84
N VAL A 236 -3.39 -11.12 15.71
CA VAL A 236 -4.35 -10.10 15.28
C VAL A 236 -4.28 -8.93 16.25
N ASN A 237 -4.21 -7.72 15.71
CA ASN A 237 -4.09 -6.53 16.52
C ASN A 237 -5.43 -6.11 17.11
N SER A 238 -5.72 -6.57 18.33
CA SER A 238 -6.95 -6.21 19.06
C SER A 238 -7.01 -4.74 19.50
N GLN A 239 -5.90 -4.00 19.43
CA GLN A 239 -5.85 -2.58 19.83
C GLN A 239 -6.15 -1.63 18.66
N MET A 240 -6.26 -2.16 17.43
CA MET A 240 -6.65 -1.34 16.29
C MET A 240 -8.16 -1.23 16.19
N ILE A 241 -8.59 -0.13 15.57
CA ILE A 241 -9.99 0.24 15.39
C ILE A 241 -10.68 -0.67 14.34
N TYR A 242 -9.91 -1.46 13.58
CA TYR A 242 -10.45 -2.33 12.54
C TYR A 242 -11.17 -3.55 13.12
N ASP A 243 -12.44 -3.70 12.75
CA ASP A 243 -13.23 -4.89 13.05
C ASP A 243 -12.70 -6.11 12.26
N PRO A 244 -12.37 -7.25 12.91
CA PRO A 244 -11.98 -8.48 12.22
C PRO A 244 -12.96 -8.93 11.13
N GLN A 245 -14.26 -8.73 11.31
CA GLN A 245 -15.24 -9.09 10.27
C GLN A 245 -15.13 -8.16 9.06
N ALA A 246 -14.89 -6.87 9.27
CA ALA A 246 -14.63 -5.93 8.20
C ALA A 246 -13.34 -6.30 7.41
N ILE A 247 -12.28 -6.74 8.10
CA ILE A 247 -11.05 -7.22 7.44
C ILE A 247 -11.32 -8.50 6.63
N LEU A 248 -12.10 -9.44 7.17
CA LEU A 248 -12.49 -10.66 6.46
C LEU A 248 -13.32 -10.35 5.21
N LYS A 249 -14.22 -9.37 5.28
CA LYS A 249 -14.97 -8.88 4.11
C LYS A 249 -14.03 -8.22 3.11
N LEU A 250 -13.11 -7.35 3.52
CA LEU A 250 -12.11 -6.75 2.63
C LEU A 250 -11.29 -7.83 1.88
N ALA A 251 -10.91 -8.89 2.59
CA ALA A 251 -10.15 -10.02 2.06
C ALA A 251 -10.95 -10.97 1.14
N SER A 252 -12.26 -10.79 0.97
CA SER A 252 -13.07 -11.61 0.06
C SER A 252 -13.48 -10.89 -1.23
N LEU A 253 -13.22 -9.58 -1.33
CA LEU A 253 -13.67 -8.75 -2.45
C LEU A 253 -12.81 -8.92 -3.71
N SER A 254 -13.39 -8.65 -4.87
CA SER A 254 -12.61 -8.48 -6.11
C SER A 254 -11.95 -7.09 -6.15
N PRO A 255 -10.88 -6.90 -6.95
CA PRO A 255 -10.14 -5.64 -6.98
C PRO A 255 -11.00 -4.39 -7.23
N GLU A 256 -12.03 -4.53 -8.07
CA GLU A 256 -12.94 -3.47 -8.48
C GLU A 256 -13.82 -2.98 -7.31
N LYS A 257 -14.05 -3.83 -6.31
CA LYS A 257 -14.89 -3.52 -5.14
C LYS A 257 -14.10 -3.05 -3.93
N ILE A 258 -12.76 -3.15 -3.96
CA ILE A 258 -11.90 -2.79 -2.83
C ILE A 258 -12.08 -1.34 -2.44
N CYS A 259 -11.95 -0.40 -3.39
CA CYS A 259 -12.00 1.04 -3.09
C CYS A 259 -13.30 1.41 -2.38
N HIS A 260 -14.44 1.07 -3.00
CA HIS A 260 -15.75 1.39 -2.44
C HIS A 260 -15.94 0.80 -1.04
N TYR A 261 -15.58 -0.47 -0.82
CA TYR A 261 -15.71 -1.05 0.51
C TYR A 261 -14.75 -0.44 1.53
N LEU A 262 -13.50 -0.23 1.13
CA LEU A 262 -12.43 0.28 1.98
C LEU A 262 -12.74 1.71 2.46
N PHE A 263 -13.30 2.56 1.60
CA PHE A 263 -13.58 3.96 1.90
C PHE A 263 -15.03 4.25 2.32
N ASN A 264 -15.94 3.25 2.30
CA ASN A 264 -17.28 3.37 2.87
C ASN A 264 -17.45 2.59 4.17
N ASP A 265 -17.41 1.26 4.08
CA ASP A 265 -17.79 0.39 5.18
C ASP A 265 -16.63 0.16 6.15
N PHE A 266 -15.42 -0.04 5.63
CA PHE A 266 -14.25 -0.40 6.44
C PHE A 266 -13.80 0.76 7.35
N LEU A 267 -14.05 2.01 6.95
CA LEU A 267 -13.72 3.20 7.77
C LEU A 267 -14.69 3.44 8.92
N LYS A 268 -15.90 2.85 8.91
CA LYS A 268 -16.95 3.15 9.91
C LYS A 268 -16.47 3.10 11.36
N PRO A 269 -15.65 2.12 11.79
CA PRO A 269 -15.13 2.12 13.16
C PRO A 269 -14.29 3.36 13.52
N LEU A 270 -13.62 3.99 12.54
CA LEU A 270 -12.79 5.18 12.74
C LEU A 270 -13.61 6.45 13.04
N PHE A 271 -14.92 6.47 12.75
CA PHE A 271 -15.81 7.59 13.12
C PHE A 271 -15.95 7.79 14.64
N ARG A 272 -15.51 6.82 15.44
CA ARG A 272 -15.43 6.96 16.90
C ARG A 272 -14.20 7.75 17.37
N VAL A 273 -13.22 7.93 16.49
CA VAL A 273 -11.91 8.54 16.80
C VAL A 273 -11.71 9.86 16.06
N TYR A 274 -12.26 9.97 14.86
CA TYR A 274 -12.17 11.17 14.02
C TYR A 274 -13.46 11.98 14.07
N LYS A 275 -13.36 13.31 13.96
CA LYS A 275 -14.53 14.18 13.84
C LYS A 275 -15.15 14.00 12.43
N PRO A 276 -16.46 13.77 12.30
CA PRO A 276 -17.11 13.76 10.98
C PRO A 276 -16.89 15.09 10.25
N ALA A 277 -16.47 15.02 8.99
CA ALA A 277 -16.30 16.19 8.15
C ALA A 277 -17.67 16.79 7.79
N GLU A 278 -17.77 18.12 7.84
CA GLU A 278 -18.94 18.81 7.32
C GLU A 278 -18.83 18.92 5.79
N ARG A 279 -19.94 19.25 5.12
CA ARG A 279 -19.97 19.39 3.65
C ARG A 279 -18.92 20.39 3.15
N TYR A 280 -18.73 21.49 3.87
CA TYR A 280 -17.71 22.49 3.56
C TYR A 280 -16.29 21.92 3.63
N ASP A 281 -15.97 21.14 4.67
CA ASP A 281 -14.68 20.48 4.81
C ASP A 281 -14.40 19.55 3.62
N VAL A 282 -15.42 18.79 3.21
CA VAL A 282 -15.35 17.88 2.06
C VAL A 282 -15.08 18.65 0.76
N PHE A 283 -15.79 19.75 0.50
CA PHE A 283 -15.57 20.55 -0.69
C PHE A 283 -14.15 21.14 -0.73
N LYS A 284 -13.71 21.74 0.37
CA LYS A 284 -12.37 22.32 0.47
C LYS A 284 -11.28 21.28 0.23
N ALA A 285 -11.40 20.10 0.85
CA ALA A 285 -10.46 19.01 0.68
C ALA A 285 -10.47 18.49 -0.77
N MET A 286 -11.65 18.36 -1.38
CA MET A 286 -11.79 17.87 -2.75
C MET A 286 -11.15 18.80 -3.78
N LEU A 287 -11.35 20.11 -3.64
CA LEU A 287 -10.71 21.11 -4.52
C LEU A 287 -9.20 21.15 -4.33
N GLU A 288 -8.70 21.05 -3.09
CA GLU A 288 -7.26 20.93 -2.81
C GLU A 288 -6.67 19.70 -3.49
N VAL A 289 -7.32 18.55 -3.35
CA VAL A 289 -6.88 17.28 -3.93
C VAL A 289 -6.94 17.34 -5.45
N TYR A 290 -8.02 17.85 -6.03
CA TYR A 290 -8.15 18.02 -7.48
C TYR A 290 -7.01 18.88 -8.03
N GLY A 291 -6.70 20.02 -7.38
CA GLY A 291 -5.59 20.89 -7.79
C GLY A 291 -4.25 20.17 -7.83
N LYS A 292 -3.97 19.30 -6.85
CA LYS A 292 -2.75 18.47 -6.85
C LYS A 292 -2.80 17.36 -7.89
N MET A 293 -3.92 16.64 -7.99
CA MET A 293 -4.08 15.55 -8.94
C MET A 293 -3.98 16.03 -10.39
N ARG A 294 -4.51 17.22 -10.70
CA ARG A 294 -4.35 17.88 -11.99
C ARG A 294 -2.89 18.00 -12.39
N GLY A 295 -2.00 18.34 -11.46
CA GLY A 295 -0.57 18.48 -11.70
C GLY A 295 0.10 17.19 -12.17
N TYR A 296 -0.32 16.03 -11.63
CA TYR A 296 0.31 14.73 -11.95
C TYR A 296 -0.45 13.89 -13.00
N PHE A 297 -1.77 14.08 -13.12
CA PHE A 297 -2.64 13.28 -14.00
C PHE A 297 -3.18 14.07 -15.20
N GLY A 298 -2.95 15.39 -15.25
CA GLY A 298 -3.53 16.29 -16.22
C GLY A 298 -4.94 16.75 -15.82
N GLU A 299 -5.56 17.57 -16.67
CA GLU A 299 -6.85 18.25 -16.40
C GLU A 299 -8.01 17.30 -16.11
N ARG A 300 -8.00 16.07 -16.62
CA ARG A 300 -9.09 15.11 -16.42
C ARG A 300 -8.65 14.02 -15.47
N VAL A 301 -9.21 14.02 -14.26
CA VAL A 301 -8.83 13.08 -13.20
C VAL A 301 -9.88 12.01 -13.00
N ASP A 302 -9.47 10.82 -12.54
CA ASP A 302 -10.39 9.74 -12.19
C ASP A 302 -11.20 10.12 -10.95
N LEU A 303 -12.53 10.17 -11.08
CA LEU A 303 -13.43 10.65 -10.03
C LEU A 303 -13.35 9.77 -8.77
N VAL A 304 -13.31 8.45 -8.94
CA VAL A 304 -13.23 7.52 -7.79
C VAL A 304 -11.91 7.73 -7.03
N LYS A 305 -10.80 7.97 -7.75
CA LYS A 305 -9.52 8.29 -7.11
C LYS A 305 -9.57 9.65 -6.41
N LEU A 306 -10.18 10.66 -7.02
CA LEU A 306 -10.38 11.97 -6.39
C LEU A 306 -11.14 11.84 -5.07
N GLU A 307 -12.23 11.08 -5.05
CA GLU A 307 -13.04 10.85 -3.85
C GLU A 307 -12.26 10.08 -2.77
N CYS A 308 -11.55 9.00 -3.13
CA CYS A 308 -10.68 8.27 -2.20
C CYS A 308 -9.57 9.15 -1.63
N MET A 309 -8.94 9.98 -2.45
CA MET A 309 -7.89 10.90 -2.01
C MET A 309 -8.43 12.05 -1.15
N THR A 310 -9.68 12.46 -1.38
CA THR A 310 -10.41 13.40 -0.51
C THR A 310 -10.60 12.79 0.87
N ALA A 311 -11.04 11.53 0.97
CA ALA A 311 -11.18 10.82 2.25
C ALA A 311 -9.84 10.75 3.01
N LEU A 312 -8.75 10.40 2.31
CA LEU A 312 -7.41 10.35 2.92
C LEU A 312 -6.93 11.73 3.40
N THR A 313 -7.18 12.79 2.63
CA THR A 313 -6.78 14.16 2.96
C THR A 313 -7.54 14.71 4.18
N LEU A 314 -8.85 14.41 4.28
CA LEU A 314 -9.64 14.73 5.46
C LEU A 314 -9.07 14.05 6.70
N MET A 315 -8.69 12.78 6.57
CA MET A 315 -8.13 11.98 7.66
C MET A 315 -6.75 12.48 8.12
N GLU A 316 -5.91 12.97 7.21
CA GLU A 316 -4.67 13.69 7.57
C GLU A 316 -4.94 14.99 8.32
N GLY A 317 -6.13 15.59 8.16
CA GLY A 317 -6.61 16.76 8.89
C GLY A 317 -7.37 16.43 10.18
N GLY A 318 -7.49 15.17 10.59
CA GLY A 318 -8.25 14.75 11.77
C GLY A 318 -9.77 14.69 11.56
N LEU A 319 -10.23 14.78 10.31
CA LEU A 319 -11.62 14.64 9.92
C LEU A 319 -11.88 13.29 9.24
N ILE A 320 -13.14 12.88 9.11
CA ILE A 320 -13.50 11.65 8.40
C ILE A 320 -14.80 11.82 7.62
N ALA A 321 -14.82 11.28 6.40
CA ALA A 321 -16.02 11.12 5.60
C ALA A 321 -15.94 9.78 4.85
N ASP A 322 -17.10 9.15 4.66
CA ASP A 322 -17.20 8.00 3.79
C ASP A 322 -17.34 8.42 2.32
N LEU A 323 -17.00 7.50 1.41
CA LEU A 323 -17.01 7.75 -0.03
C LEU A 323 -18.39 8.20 -0.55
N ASN A 324 -19.49 7.68 0.00
CA ASN A 324 -20.84 8.08 -0.40
C ASN A 324 -21.11 9.54 -0.03
N SER A 325 -20.75 9.96 1.18
CA SER A 325 -20.89 11.34 1.63
C SER A 325 -20.04 12.29 0.78
N ILE A 326 -18.86 11.85 0.37
CA ILE A 326 -17.97 12.59 -0.54
C ILE A 326 -18.57 12.66 -1.96
N HIS A 327 -19.15 11.57 -2.45
CA HIS A 327 -19.81 11.53 -3.75
C HIS A 327 -21.04 12.45 -3.79
N ASP A 328 -21.86 12.44 -2.74
CA ASP A 328 -23.02 13.33 -2.62
C ASP A 328 -22.61 14.81 -2.54
N ALA A 329 -21.50 15.09 -1.86
CA ALA A 329 -20.88 16.41 -1.86
C ALA A 329 -20.43 16.79 -3.28
N PHE A 330 -19.68 15.93 -3.98
CA PHE A 330 -19.27 16.17 -5.36
C PHE A 330 -20.47 16.50 -6.26
N ASN A 331 -21.53 15.71 -6.19
CA ASN A 331 -22.75 15.94 -6.97
C ASN A 331 -23.42 17.28 -6.63
N SER A 332 -23.47 17.65 -5.35
CA SER A 332 -23.99 18.95 -4.93
C SER A 332 -23.17 20.10 -5.51
N LEU A 333 -21.84 19.98 -5.50
CA LEU A 333 -20.93 20.97 -6.06
C LEU A 333 -21.10 21.08 -7.58
N ALA A 334 -21.26 19.95 -8.28
CA ALA A 334 -21.50 19.92 -9.72
C ALA A 334 -22.84 20.54 -10.12
N ILE A 335 -23.88 20.41 -9.28
CA ILE A 335 -25.17 21.07 -9.48
C ILE A 335 -25.06 22.58 -9.22
N GLN A 336 -24.27 22.99 -8.22
CA GLN A 336 -24.07 24.41 -7.89
C GLN A 336 -23.24 25.14 -8.95
N PHE A 337 -22.29 24.45 -9.57
CA PHE A 337 -21.36 25.00 -10.58
C PHE A 337 -21.34 24.17 -11.88
N PRO A 338 -22.47 24.06 -12.60
CA PRO A 338 -22.61 23.17 -13.76
C PRO A 338 -21.78 23.62 -14.97
N ASP A 339 -21.36 24.88 -15.00
CA ASP A 339 -20.46 25.48 -16.00
C ASP A 339 -18.98 25.31 -15.67
N LYS A 340 -18.65 24.83 -14.46
CA LYS A 340 -17.25 24.63 -14.01
C LYS A 340 -16.91 23.17 -13.78
N ILE A 341 -17.89 22.32 -13.47
CA ILE A 341 -17.67 20.92 -13.12
C ILE A 341 -18.29 20.00 -14.16
N TYR A 342 -17.44 19.17 -14.77
CA TYR A 342 -17.84 18.27 -15.83
C TYR A 342 -17.48 16.84 -15.46
N VAL A 343 -18.40 15.92 -15.73
CA VAL A 343 -18.18 14.47 -15.58
C VAL A 343 -18.33 13.82 -16.94
N MET A 344 -17.27 13.14 -17.37
CA MET A 344 -17.25 12.36 -18.60
C MET A 344 -17.32 10.87 -18.26
N PRO A 345 -18.13 10.08 -18.99
CA PRO A 345 -18.14 8.64 -18.80
C PRO A 345 -16.75 8.07 -19.11
N GLY A 346 -16.29 7.16 -18.26
CA GLY A 346 -15.04 6.43 -18.49
C GLY A 346 -15.16 5.51 -19.71
N ALA A 347 -14.06 5.33 -20.44
CA ALA A 347 -14.04 4.37 -21.55
C ALA A 347 -14.21 2.94 -21.03
N ARG A 348 -15.17 2.17 -21.58
CA ARG A 348 -15.39 0.71 -21.39
C ARG A 348 -15.03 0.20 -19.98
N GLY A 349 -15.91 0.43 -19.00
CA GLY A 349 -15.78 -0.13 -17.65
C GLY A 349 -14.73 0.55 -16.76
N LYS A 350 -14.13 1.66 -17.21
CA LYS A 350 -13.30 2.52 -16.35
C LYS A 350 -14.15 3.53 -15.58
N SER A 351 -13.61 4.01 -14.47
CA SER A 351 -14.21 5.07 -13.67
C SER A 351 -14.51 6.32 -14.50
N PRO A 352 -15.55 7.10 -14.15
CA PRO A 352 -15.77 8.42 -14.70
C PRO A 352 -14.55 9.33 -14.53
N LEU A 353 -14.36 10.21 -15.50
CA LEU A 353 -13.36 11.28 -15.41
C LEU A 353 -14.06 12.58 -15.04
N THR A 354 -13.44 13.38 -14.19
CA THR A 354 -13.93 14.70 -13.82
C THR A 354 -12.93 15.78 -14.19
N TYR A 355 -13.46 16.94 -14.57
CA TYR A 355 -12.75 18.19 -14.71
C TYR A 355 -13.47 19.24 -13.86
N ILE A 356 -12.71 20.04 -13.13
CA ILE A 356 -13.17 21.14 -12.28
C ILE A 356 -12.38 22.39 -12.68
N ASP A 357 -13.06 23.41 -13.21
CA ASP A 357 -12.47 24.73 -13.34
C ASP A 357 -12.43 25.40 -11.96
N THR A 358 -11.25 25.48 -11.37
CA THR A 358 -11.05 26.04 -10.03
C THR A 358 -10.98 27.57 -10.02
N LYS A 359 -10.98 28.24 -11.18
CA LYS A 359 -10.95 29.70 -11.26
C LYS A 359 -12.23 30.29 -10.67
N ASP A 360 -12.07 31.24 -9.75
CA ASP A 360 -13.17 31.99 -9.13
C ASP A 360 -14.25 31.08 -8.53
N LEU A 361 -13.86 29.90 -8.04
CA LEU A 361 -14.74 28.94 -7.41
C LEU A 361 -14.69 29.19 -5.90
N GLU A 362 -15.51 30.16 -5.46
CA GLU A 362 -15.68 30.48 -4.04
C GLU A 362 -16.67 29.48 -3.42
N VAL A 363 -16.12 28.60 -2.58
CA VAL A 363 -16.86 27.60 -1.79
C VAL A 363 -16.99 28.04 -0.36
#